data_AF-A0A4R6B1N1-F1
#
_entry.id   AF-A0A4R6B1N1-F1
#
_cell.length_a   1.000
_cell.length_b   1.000
_cell.length_c   1.000
_cell.angle_alpha   90.00
_cell.angle_beta   90.00
_cell.angle_gamma   90.00
#
_symmetry.space_group_name_H-M   'P 1'
#
loop_
_entity.id
_entity.type
_entity.pdbx_description
1 polymer ?
#
loop_
_entity_poly.entity_id
_entity_poly.type
_entity_poly.pdbx_seq_one_letter_code
_entity_poly.pdbx_strand_id
1 'polypeptide(L)'
;MISKTSKRASTFVCVLFLAGTACADEEMDQILETAMPYMHHSCGSVIETYEDDEEGIAQIVRLMAMVSLYNREIDVLQAVPDETDRSLLKDEFVEELEDACDDDPGMLLAGAVDLAVKETMEAFE
;
A
#
# COMPACT_ATOMS: atom_id res chain seq x y z
N MET A 1 -52.99 -32.67 37.41
CA MET A 1 -51.57 -32.38 37.13
C MET A 1 -51.51 -31.19 36.18
N ILE A 2 -50.68 -30.20 36.52
CA ILE A 2 -50.60 -28.84 35.94
C ILE A 2 -49.58 -28.81 34.79
N SER A 3 -49.94 -28.14 33.67
CA SER A 3 -49.15 -27.06 33.00
C SER A 3 -49.79 -26.77 31.63
N LYS A 4 -50.53 -25.67 31.41
CA LYS A 4 -50.18 -24.24 31.30
C LYS A 4 -49.31 -23.88 30.07
N THR A 5 -50.02 -23.43 29.03
CA THR A 5 -49.74 -22.36 28.05
C THR A 5 -48.37 -21.66 28.05
N SER A 6 -47.84 -21.35 26.86
CA SER A 6 -47.68 -19.97 26.34
C SER A 6 -46.34 -19.71 25.61
N LYS A 7 -46.48 -19.30 24.34
CA LYS A 7 -45.66 -18.38 23.52
C LYS A 7 -44.28 -17.97 24.05
N ARG A 8 -43.24 -18.21 23.25
CA ARG A 8 -42.18 -17.21 22.99
C ARG A 8 -41.77 -17.25 21.52
N ALA A 9 -42.14 -16.19 20.81
CA ALA A 9 -41.58 -15.87 19.51
C ALA A 9 -40.10 -15.56 19.71
N SER A 10 -39.23 -16.29 19.02
CA SER A 10 -37.80 -16.04 19.01
C SER A 10 -37.53 -14.86 18.08
N THR A 11 -37.33 -13.68 18.67
CA THR A 11 -36.89 -12.47 17.96
C THR A 11 -35.51 -12.74 17.34
N PHE A 12 -35.47 -12.87 16.01
CA PHE A 12 -34.23 -12.83 15.24
C PHE A 12 -33.78 -11.36 15.17
N VAL A 13 -32.88 -10.95 16.05
CA VAL A 13 -32.19 -9.67 15.92
C VAL A 13 -31.04 -9.88 14.95
N CYS A 14 -31.27 -9.59 13.68
CA CYS A 14 -30.22 -9.51 12.68
C CYS A 14 -29.47 -8.19 12.90
N VAL A 15 -28.37 -8.25 13.65
CA VAL A 15 -27.46 -7.12 13.84
C VAL A 15 -26.66 -6.96 12.54
N LEU A 16 -27.20 -6.20 11.59
CA LEU A 16 -26.47 -5.73 10.41
C LEU A 16 -25.60 -4.53 10.83
N PHE A 17 -24.43 -4.81 11.41
CA PHE A 17 -23.31 -3.86 11.44
C PHE A 17 -22.33 -4.27 10.34
N LEU A 18 -22.60 -3.83 9.12
CA LEU A 18 -21.69 -3.94 7.97
C LEU A 18 -21.86 -2.65 7.16
N ALA A 19 -21.36 -1.56 7.71
CA ALA A 19 -21.19 -0.30 7.01
C ALA A 19 -19.89 0.32 7.52
N GLY A 20 -18.76 -0.24 7.08
CA GLY A 20 -17.44 0.19 7.54
C GLY A 20 -16.29 0.04 6.55
N THR A 21 -16.46 -0.62 5.40
CA THR A 21 -15.32 -0.91 4.50
C THR A 21 -15.39 -0.27 3.12
N ALA A 22 -16.45 0.46 2.76
CA ALA A 22 -16.61 0.96 1.39
C ALA A 22 -15.71 2.17 1.03
N CYS A 23 -15.09 2.85 2.00
CA CYS A 23 -14.30 4.06 1.73
C CYS A 23 -12.82 3.82 1.43
N ALA A 24 -12.23 2.74 1.95
CA ALA A 24 -10.82 2.43 1.70
C ALA A 24 -10.59 1.97 0.25
N ASP A 25 -11.58 1.25 -0.31
CA ASP A 25 -11.53 0.78 -1.70
C ASP A 25 -11.59 1.95 -2.70
N GLU A 26 -12.40 2.98 -2.43
CA GLU A 26 -12.55 4.13 -3.33
C GLU A 26 -11.31 5.05 -3.35
N GLU A 27 -10.59 5.16 -2.24
CA GLU A 27 -9.31 5.88 -2.18
C GLU A 27 -8.21 5.11 -2.93
N MET A 28 -8.17 3.79 -2.77
CA MET A 28 -7.21 2.95 -3.48
C MET A 28 -7.48 2.94 -4.99
N ASP A 29 -8.74 2.86 -5.42
CA ASP A 29 -9.11 2.94 -6.84
C ASP A 29 -8.57 4.23 -7.48
N GLN A 30 -8.64 5.37 -6.77
CA GLN A 30 -8.07 6.64 -7.25
C GLN A 30 -6.54 6.61 -7.33
N ILE A 31 -5.87 6.00 -6.36
CA ILE A 31 -4.40 5.82 -6.38
C ILE A 31 -4.00 4.97 -7.57
N LEU A 32 -4.69 3.85 -7.80
CA LEU A 32 -4.46 2.98 -8.95
C LEU A 32 -4.70 3.70 -10.27
N GLU A 33 -5.81 4.43 -10.39
CA GLU A 33 -6.10 5.25 -11.58
C GLU A 33 -5.04 6.30 -11.86
N THR A 34 -4.50 6.91 -10.80
CA THR A 34 -3.43 7.91 -10.92
C THR A 34 -2.08 7.26 -11.24
N ALA A 35 -1.81 6.06 -10.74
CA ALA A 35 -0.58 5.32 -10.98
C ALA A 35 -0.53 4.71 -12.39
N MET A 36 -1.67 4.27 -12.95
CA MET A 36 -1.78 3.55 -14.22
C MET A 36 -0.93 4.15 -15.37
N PRO A 37 -0.92 5.47 -15.63
CA PRO A 37 -0.13 6.06 -16.71
C PRO A 37 1.38 5.82 -16.58
N TYR A 38 1.88 5.60 -15.36
CA TYR A 38 3.30 5.52 -15.06
C TYR A 38 3.80 4.08 -14.88
N MET A 39 2.90 3.09 -14.81
CA MET A 39 3.22 1.67 -14.56
C MET A 39 4.14 1.03 -15.61
N HIS A 40 4.27 1.63 -16.78
CA HIS A 40 5.09 1.11 -17.88
C HIS A 40 6.51 1.67 -17.91
N HIS A 41 6.83 2.66 -17.07
CA HIS A 41 8.19 3.17 -17.00
C HIS A 41 9.13 2.15 -16.37
N SER A 42 10.29 1.97 -16.98
CA SER A 42 11.47 1.41 -16.31
C SER A 42 12.18 2.47 -15.46
N CYS A 43 13.09 2.03 -14.57
CA CYS A 43 13.98 2.90 -13.80
C CYS A 43 14.72 3.92 -14.69
N GLY A 44 15.27 3.47 -15.83
CA GLY A 44 15.92 4.39 -16.78
C GLY A 44 14.93 5.33 -17.48
N SER A 45 13.81 4.79 -17.99
CA SER A 45 12.89 5.58 -18.80
C SER A 45 12.14 6.66 -18.03
N VAL A 46 11.93 6.48 -16.72
CA VAL A 46 11.29 7.52 -15.90
C VAL A 46 12.21 8.72 -15.76
N ILE A 47 13.52 8.49 -15.55
CA ILE A 47 14.51 9.56 -15.45
C ILE A 47 14.63 10.27 -16.80
N GLU A 48 14.68 9.55 -17.92
CA GLU A 48 14.74 10.15 -19.26
C GLU A 48 13.48 10.95 -19.62
N THR A 49 12.30 10.52 -19.17
CA THR A 49 11.02 11.18 -19.47
C THR A 49 10.79 12.42 -18.62
N TYR A 50 11.29 12.41 -17.38
CA TYR A 50 11.04 13.43 -16.35
C TYR A 50 12.34 14.07 -15.85
N GLU A 51 13.37 14.17 -16.70
CA GLU A 51 14.74 14.58 -16.33
C GLU A 51 14.80 15.90 -15.53
N ASP A 52 13.93 16.87 -15.87
CA ASP A 52 13.85 18.18 -15.21
C ASP A 52 12.74 18.26 -14.13
N ASP A 53 12.10 17.15 -13.80
CA ASP A 53 10.93 17.07 -12.90
C ASP A 53 11.15 16.03 -11.78
N GLU A 54 12.15 16.29 -10.93
CA GLU A 54 12.46 15.48 -9.75
C GLU A 54 11.26 15.30 -8.82
N GLU A 55 10.42 16.34 -8.68
CA GLU A 55 9.20 16.27 -7.87
C GLU A 55 8.16 15.31 -8.48
N GLY A 56 8.01 15.34 -9.80
CA GLY A 56 7.21 14.38 -10.56
C GLY A 56 7.69 12.94 -10.39
N ILE A 57 9.01 12.70 -10.50
CA ILE A 57 9.58 11.36 -10.27
C ILE A 57 9.27 10.88 -8.84
N ALA A 58 9.49 11.73 -7.83
CA ALA A 58 9.18 11.39 -6.45
C ALA A 58 7.68 11.11 -6.24
N GLN A 59 6.79 11.83 -6.94
CA GLN A 59 5.35 11.59 -6.90
C GLN A 59 4.99 10.22 -7.49
N ILE A 60 5.60 9.84 -8.62
CA ILE A 60 5.42 8.53 -9.25
C ILE A 60 5.88 7.42 -8.29
N VAL A 61 7.08 7.54 -7.72
CA VAL A 61 7.61 6.57 -6.76
C VAL A 61 6.68 6.42 -5.55
N ARG A 62 6.17 7.52 -5.00
CA ARG A 62 5.19 7.49 -3.89
C ARG A 62 3.90 6.76 -4.27
N LEU A 63 3.36 7.00 -5.47
CA LEU A 63 2.18 6.28 -5.97
C LEU A 63 2.44 4.77 -6.01
N MET A 64 3.58 4.36 -6.56
CA MET A 64 3.93 2.94 -6.63
C MET A 64 4.16 2.30 -5.27
N ALA A 65 4.76 3.03 -4.32
CA ALA A 65 4.95 2.56 -2.96
C ALA A 65 3.61 2.35 -2.24
N MET A 66 2.66 3.29 -2.40
CA MET A 66 1.31 3.13 -1.84
C MET A 66 0.58 1.90 -2.42
N VAL A 67 0.69 1.68 -3.73
CA VAL A 67 0.13 0.49 -4.38
C VAL A 67 0.78 -0.80 -3.86
N SER A 68 2.10 -0.82 -3.71
CA SER A 68 2.84 -1.98 -3.18
C SER A 68 2.44 -2.30 -1.73
N LEU A 69 2.43 -1.29 -0.85
CA LEU A 69 2.00 -1.45 0.55
C LEU A 69 0.57 -1.99 0.65
N TYR A 70 -0.35 -1.47 -0.18
CA TYR A 70 -1.72 -1.97 -0.24
C TYR A 70 -1.79 -3.42 -0.72
N ASN A 71 -1.10 -3.77 -1.81
CA ASN A 71 -1.07 -5.13 -2.34
C ASN A 71 -0.49 -6.16 -1.35
N ARG A 72 0.33 -5.70 -0.40
CA ARG A 72 0.95 -6.51 0.65
C ARG A 72 0.17 -6.47 1.97
N GLU A 73 -0.95 -5.74 2.02
CA GLU A 73 -1.77 -5.53 3.22
C GLU A 73 -0.96 -4.95 4.41
N ILE A 74 0.03 -4.09 4.11
CA ILE A 74 0.92 -3.50 5.12
C ILE A 74 0.36 -2.16 5.59
N ASP A 75 -0.03 -2.10 6.87
CA ASP A 75 -0.18 -0.85 7.60
C ASP A 75 1.15 -0.48 8.25
N VAL A 76 1.85 0.53 7.71
CA VAL A 76 3.17 0.96 8.19
C VAL A 76 3.16 1.40 9.65
N LEU A 77 2.07 2.03 10.13
CA LEU A 77 1.97 2.48 11.52
C LEU A 77 1.80 1.31 12.49
N GLN A 78 1.17 0.23 12.01
CA GLN A 78 1.05 -1.02 12.75
C GLN A 78 2.34 -1.83 12.70
N ALA A 79 2.98 -1.91 11.54
CA ALA A 79 4.19 -2.68 11.32
C ALA A 79 5.41 -2.07 12.03
N VAL A 80 5.54 -0.73 12.00
CA VAL A 80 6.65 0.00 12.63
C VAL A 80 6.09 1.03 13.64
N PRO A 81 5.75 0.60 14.86
CA PRO A 81 5.09 1.46 15.83
C PRO A 81 6.02 2.47 16.50
N ASP A 82 7.35 2.25 16.49
CA ASP A 82 8.33 3.18 17.03
C ASP A 82 8.55 4.37 16.09
N GLU A 83 8.53 5.60 16.63
CA GLU A 83 8.69 6.81 15.80
C GLU A 83 10.12 6.99 15.28
N THR A 84 11.11 6.52 16.03
CA THR A 84 12.53 6.56 15.64
C THR A 84 12.74 5.65 14.45
N ASP A 85 12.23 4.42 14.52
CA ASP A 85 12.35 3.46 13.42
C ASP A 85 11.60 3.93 12.17
N ARG A 86 10.39 4.50 12.32
CA ARG A 86 9.67 5.12 11.19
C ARG A 86 10.42 6.27 10.54
N SER A 87 11.25 6.99 11.30
CA SER A 87 12.05 8.08 10.74
C SER A 87 13.16 7.59 9.80
N LEU A 88 13.52 6.30 9.90
CA LEU A 88 14.55 5.65 9.08
C LEU A 88 13.98 4.95 7.84
N LEU A 89 12.69 4.59 7.83
CA LEU A 89 12.04 3.87 6.71
C LEU A 89 12.28 4.53 5.34
N LYS A 90 12.23 5.86 5.29
CA LYS A 90 12.41 6.59 4.03
C LYS A 90 13.85 6.48 3.52
N ASP A 91 14.82 6.44 4.42
CA ASP A 91 16.23 6.33 4.03
C ASP A 91 16.52 4.90 3.54
N GLU A 92 16.04 3.88 4.28
CA GLU A 92 16.13 2.46 3.88
C GLU A 92 15.44 2.20 2.52
N PHE A 93 14.23 2.72 2.34
CA PHE A 93 13.49 2.56 1.09
C PHE A 93 14.20 3.20 -0.11
N VAL A 94 14.86 4.34 0.09
CA VAL A 94 15.63 4.98 -0.98
C VAL A 94 16.87 4.17 -1.32
N GLU A 95 17.59 3.66 -0.32
CA GLU A 95 18.77 2.79 -0.53
C GLU A 95 18.38 1.54 -1.33
N GLU A 96 17.35 0.81 -0.90
CA GLU A 96 16.88 -0.40 -1.60
C GLU A 96 16.34 -0.12 -3.01
N LEU A 97 15.71 1.05 -3.22
CA LEU A 97 15.23 1.45 -4.56
C LEU A 97 16.39 1.82 -5.49
N GLU A 98 17.39 2.55 -4.98
CA GLU A 98 18.60 2.89 -5.72
C GLU A 98 19.33 1.61 -6.13
N ASP A 99 19.55 0.68 -5.21
CA ASP A 99 20.19 -0.61 -5.49
C ASP A 99 19.43 -1.41 -6.56
N ALA A 100 18.10 -1.53 -6.44
CA ALA A 100 17.30 -2.24 -7.44
C ALA A 100 17.39 -1.60 -8.84
N CYS A 101 17.32 -0.27 -8.92
CA CYS A 101 17.37 0.44 -10.19
C CYS A 101 18.78 0.50 -10.80
N ASP A 102 19.83 0.50 -9.98
CA ASP A 102 21.23 0.46 -10.44
C ASP A 102 21.62 -0.93 -10.94
N ASP A 103 21.11 -1.99 -10.30
CA ASP A 103 21.31 -3.38 -10.72
C ASP A 103 20.67 -3.68 -12.09
N ASP A 104 19.48 -3.14 -12.37
CA ASP A 104 18.82 -3.25 -13.67
C ASP A 104 18.03 -1.98 -14.05
N PRO A 105 18.64 -1.03 -14.78
CA PRO A 105 17.96 0.18 -15.27
C PRO A 105 16.78 -0.11 -16.22
N GLY A 106 16.73 -1.32 -16.79
CA GLY A 106 15.67 -1.79 -17.67
C GLY A 106 14.45 -2.34 -16.95
N MET A 107 14.52 -2.60 -15.63
CA MET A 107 13.40 -3.14 -14.88
C MET A 107 12.26 -2.14 -14.76
N LEU A 108 11.02 -2.62 -14.68
CA LEU A 108 9.86 -1.76 -14.42
C LEU A 108 10.03 -1.06 -13.07
N LEU A 109 9.84 0.26 -13.04
CA LEU A 109 9.93 1.06 -11.82
C LEU A 109 8.95 0.54 -10.76
N ALA A 110 7.74 0.15 -11.16
CA ALA A 110 6.77 -0.45 -10.23
C ALA A 110 7.30 -1.75 -9.58
N GLY A 111 8.10 -2.54 -10.30
CA GLY A 111 8.75 -3.73 -9.76
C GLY A 111 9.92 -3.40 -8.84
N ALA A 112 10.72 -2.38 -9.18
CA ALA A 112 11.80 -1.90 -8.33
C ALA A 112 11.27 -1.37 -6.99
N VAL A 113 10.22 -0.54 -7.06
CA VAL A 113 9.55 -0.01 -5.86
C VAL A 113 8.93 -1.13 -5.02
N ASP A 114 8.30 -2.13 -5.63
CA ASP A 114 7.75 -3.26 -4.89
C ASP A 114 8.82 -4.11 -4.18
N LEU A 115 9.99 -4.28 -4.82
CA LEU A 115 11.14 -4.93 -4.20
C LEU A 115 11.66 -4.08 -3.03
N ALA A 116 11.87 -2.78 -3.23
CA ALA A 116 12.33 -1.88 -2.18
C ALA A 116 11.39 -1.85 -0.97
N VAL A 117 10.07 -1.80 -1.18
CA VAL A 117 9.09 -1.91 -0.08
C VAL A 117 9.25 -3.22 0.67
N LYS A 118 9.44 -4.34 -0.02
CA LYS A 118 9.63 -5.65 0.61
C LYS A 118 10.88 -5.66 1.49
N GLU A 119 12.04 -5.32 0.92
CA GLU A 119 13.33 -5.40 1.61
C GLU A 119 13.37 -4.41 2.78
N THR A 120 12.88 -3.18 2.59
CA THR A 120 12.73 -2.20 3.68
C THR A 120 11.89 -2.77 4.81
N MET A 121 10.70 -3.32 4.54
CA MET A 121 9.86 -3.82 5.63
C MET A 121 10.49 -5.01 6.36
N GLU A 122 11.18 -5.91 5.64
CA GLU A 122 11.93 -7.03 6.24
C GLU A 122 13.09 -6.57 7.15
N ALA A 123 13.67 -5.38 6.92
CA ALA A 123 14.72 -4.81 7.77
C ALA A 123 14.22 -4.35 9.15
N PHE A 124 12.91 -4.12 9.32
CA PHE A 124 12.29 -3.62 10.56
C PHE A 124 11.40 -4.65 11.28
N GLU A 125 11.36 -5.91 10.83
CA GLU A 125 10.69 -7.04 11.51
C GLU A 125 11.54 -7.66 12.64
#